data_AF-A0AAW2WWD6-F1
#
_entry.id   AF-A0AAW2WWD6-F1
#
_cell.length_a   1.000
_cell.length_b   1.000
_cell.length_c   1.000
_cell.angle_alpha   90.00
_cell.angle_beta   90.00
_cell.angle_gamma   90.00
#
_symmetry.space_group_name_H-M   'P 1'
#
loop_
_entity.id
_entity.type
_entity.pdbx_description
1 polymer ?
#
loop_
_entity_poly.entity_id
_entity_poly.type
_entity_poly.pdbx_seq_one_letter_code
_entity_poly.pdbx_strand_id
1 'polypeptide(L)'
;MLCGAVRKGQKRTSNETHKEASPSKKGKDICTEEVPEGTGTPVKVQPVEELLNIEIILGHPDKTTRISSQMSEETKKEVVRCLQRNADIFTWTSQDLEGIGPKVITHYLKIDPSIKPVKQKKRHFGPEKNKIIQAEVDKLMTAGHIEEIQFPEWLSNVVLVLKPGGKWRMCIDFGDLNKACPKDFLPPTTNRPTC
;
A
#
# COMPACT_ATOMS: atom_id res chain seq x y z
N MET A 1 1.61 -0.28 12.42
CA MET A 1 0.53 -0.85 13.25
C MET A 1 0.47 -2.37 13.07
N LEU A 2 1.31 -3.08 13.82
CA LEU A 2 1.03 -4.45 14.25
C LEU A 2 0.47 -4.28 15.66
N CYS A 3 -0.82 -4.54 15.85
CA CYS A 3 -1.44 -4.46 17.17
C CYS A 3 -1.61 -5.88 17.72
N GLY A 4 -1.15 -6.12 18.94
CA GLY A 4 -1.40 -7.37 19.67
C GLY A 4 -0.35 -7.77 20.71
N ALA A 5 -0.29 -7.07 21.86
CA ALA A 5 0.58 -7.38 23.02
C ALA A 5 0.28 -8.76 23.66
N VAL A 6 1.29 -9.31 24.39
CA VAL A 6 1.29 -10.30 25.51
C VAL A 6 2.21 -11.56 25.38
N ARG A 7 2.99 -12.04 26.36
CA ARG A 7 4.24 -12.86 26.17
C ARG A 7 4.23 -14.40 26.39
N LYS A 8 4.94 -15.17 25.51
CA LYS A 8 5.75 -16.45 25.69
C LYS A 8 5.17 -17.89 25.60
N GLY A 9 5.54 -18.68 24.56
CA GLY A 9 5.36 -20.15 24.59
C GLY A 9 6.01 -21.00 23.47
N GLN A 10 7.18 -21.56 23.79
CA GLN A 10 8.08 -22.58 23.18
C GLN A 10 7.55 -23.68 22.19
N LYS A 11 8.27 -23.80 21.05
CA LYS A 11 8.78 -24.96 20.23
C LYS A 11 7.96 -26.23 19.88
N ARG A 12 8.02 -26.61 18.58
CA ARG A 12 8.49 -27.91 17.95
C ARG A 12 7.86 -28.07 16.53
N THR A 13 8.59 -27.97 15.41
CA THR A 13 9.42 -28.94 14.63
C THR A 13 8.70 -30.14 13.98
N SER A 14 8.69 -30.19 12.62
CA SER A 14 8.96 -31.36 11.72
C SER A 14 8.36 -31.13 10.31
N ASN A 15 9.17 -30.95 9.25
CA ASN A 15 9.63 -31.92 8.22
C ASN A 15 8.53 -32.33 7.20
N GLU A 16 8.57 -31.81 5.96
CA GLU A 16 9.19 -32.38 4.73
C GLU A 16 8.38 -33.50 4.05
N THR A 17 7.96 -33.31 2.79
CA THR A 17 8.30 -34.20 1.65
C THR A 17 7.73 -33.69 0.32
N HIS A 18 8.58 -33.79 -0.71
CA HIS A 18 8.36 -33.48 -2.12
C HIS A 18 7.47 -34.52 -2.83
N LYS A 19 6.76 -34.09 -3.89
CA LYS A 19 6.75 -34.83 -5.17
C LYS A 19 6.34 -33.95 -6.36
N GLU A 20 7.07 -34.17 -7.43
CA GLU A 20 7.13 -33.46 -8.70
C GLU A 20 6.41 -34.30 -9.78
N ALA A 21 5.69 -33.67 -10.70
CA ALA A 21 5.46 -34.17 -12.06
C ALA A 21 4.74 -33.12 -12.94
N SER A 22 5.36 -32.80 -14.07
CA SER A 22 4.81 -32.31 -15.35
C SER A 22 5.12 -33.40 -16.41
N PRO A 23 4.63 -33.44 -17.69
CA PRO A 23 4.39 -32.26 -18.56
C PRO A 23 3.36 -32.37 -19.74
N SER A 24 3.09 -31.19 -20.35
CA SER A 24 3.10 -30.88 -21.81
C SER A 24 1.83 -30.91 -22.72
N LYS A 25 1.78 -29.87 -23.59
CA LYS A 25 1.18 -29.69 -24.97
C LYS A 25 -0.33 -29.42 -25.08
N LYS A 26 -0.90 -28.65 -26.03
CA LYS A 26 -0.51 -27.67 -27.09
C LYS A 26 -1.84 -27.16 -27.74
N GLY A 27 -1.86 -25.97 -28.34
CA GLY A 27 -2.80 -25.53 -29.41
C GLY A 27 -4.07 -24.79 -28.92
N LYS A 28 -4.18 -23.46 -29.10
CA LYS A 28 -4.71 -22.69 -30.26
C LYS A 28 -6.17 -23.03 -30.59
N ASP A 29 -7.07 -22.06 -30.39
CA ASP A 29 -8.05 -21.64 -31.39
C ASP A 29 -8.53 -20.20 -31.13
N ILE A 30 -8.69 -19.49 -32.24
CA ILE A 30 -9.14 -18.11 -32.42
C ILE A 30 -10.65 -18.18 -32.62
N CYS A 31 -11.41 -17.32 -31.95
CA CYS A 31 -12.75 -16.94 -32.41
C CYS A 31 -12.91 -15.43 -32.25
N THR A 32 -13.00 -14.78 -33.41
CA THR A 32 -13.39 -13.41 -33.64
C THR A 32 -14.83 -13.22 -33.17
N GLU A 33 -15.11 -12.24 -32.31
CA GLU A 33 -16.46 -11.74 -32.08
C GLU A 33 -16.54 -10.28 -32.51
N GLU A 34 -17.53 -10.01 -33.35
CA GLU A 34 -17.83 -8.75 -34.00
C GLU A 34 -18.38 -7.72 -32.97
N VAL A 35 -17.86 -6.50 -33.00
CA VAL A 35 -18.34 -5.38 -32.16
C VAL A 35 -19.41 -4.61 -32.94
N PRO A 36 -20.60 -4.32 -32.39
CA PRO A 36 -21.60 -3.51 -33.07
C PRO A 36 -21.19 -2.03 -33.10
N GLU A 37 -21.39 -1.41 -34.26
CA GLU A 37 -21.17 0.01 -34.50
C GLU A 37 -22.05 0.89 -33.59
N GLY A 38 -21.41 1.60 -32.66
CA GLY A 38 -22.00 2.69 -31.90
C GLY A 38 -21.30 3.99 -32.27
N THR A 39 -22.07 4.98 -32.73
CA THR A 39 -21.63 6.32 -33.13
C THR A 39 -21.12 7.13 -31.94
N GLY A 40 -19.87 6.90 -31.56
CA GLY A 40 -19.12 7.77 -30.65
C GLY A 40 -18.34 8.81 -31.45
N THR A 41 -18.66 10.09 -31.29
CA THR A 41 -17.76 11.18 -31.67
C THR A 41 -16.35 10.88 -31.13
N PRO A 42 -15.28 11.02 -31.93
CA PRO A 42 -13.93 10.78 -31.45
C PRO A 42 -13.65 11.74 -30.30
N VAL A 43 -13.54 11.21 -29.08
CA VAL A 43 -12.93 11.95 -27.98
C VAL A 43 -11.51 12.25 -28.44
N LYS A 44 -11.26 13.51 -28.78
CA LYS A 44 -9.93 14.00 -29.17
C LYS A 44 -9.04 13.85 -27.95
N VAL A 45 -8.34 12.72 -27.85
CA VAL A 45 -7.34 12.47 -26.82
C VAL A 45 -6.29 13.55 -27.00
N GLN A 46 -6.24 14.51 -26.09
CA GLN A 46 -5.20 15.53 -26.11
C GLN A 46 -3.84 14.85 -25.84
N PRO A 47 -2.74 15.38 -26.39
CA PRO A 47 -1.41 14.87 -26.10
C PRO A 47 -1.21 14.84 -24.58
N VAL A 48 -0.61 13.77 -24.07
CA VAL A 48 -0.15 13.75 -22.68
C VAL A 48 0.77 14.96 -22.50
N GLU A 49 0.39 15.86 -21.60
CA GLU A 49 1.15 17.08 -21.35
C GLU A 49 2.60 16.70 -21.01
N GLU A 50 3.56 17.36 -21.66
CA GLU A 50 4.97 17.10 -21.40
C GLU A 50 5.33 17.64 -20.01
N LEU A 51 5.99 16.81 -19.21
CA LEU A 51 6.36 17.14 -17.83
C LEU A 51 7.87 17.17 -17.70
N LEU A 52 8.39 18.20 -17.04
CA LEU A 52 9.80 18.38 -16.72
C LEU A 52 10.11 17.80 -15.34
N ASN A 53 11.18 17.02 -15.24
CA ASN A 53 11.72 16.56 -13.96
C ASN A 53 12.57 17.68 -13.32
N ILE A 54 12.32 17.99 -12.05
CA ILE A 54 13.09 18.95 -11.27
C ILE A 54 13.60 18.32 -9.97
N GLU A 55 14.76 18.75 -9.50
CA GLU A 55 15.30 18.38 -8.18
C GLU A 55 14.69 19.25 -7.08
N ILE A 56 14.04 18.61 -6.10
CA ILE A 56 13.53 19.29 -4.91
C ILE A 56 14.66 19.49 -3.89
N ILE A 57 15.59 18.55 -3.81
CA ILE A 57 16.82 18.72 -3.02
C ILE A 57 18.00 18.70 -3.98
N LEU A 58 18.71 19.83 -4.06
CA LEU A 58 19.85 19.99 -4.96
C LEU A 58 20.92 18.92 -4.68
N GLY A 59 21.34 18.21 -5.73
CA GLY A 59 22.36 17.17 -5.63
C GLY A 59 21.84 15.79 -5.19
N HIS A 60 20.51 15.64 -5.06
CA HIS A 60 19.86 14.36 -4.77
C HIS A 60 18.96 13.94 -5.94
N PRO A 61 19.47 13.12 -6.89
CA PRO A 61 18.75 12.77 -8.12
C PRO A 61 17.52 11.88 -7.85
N ASP A 62 17.46 11.24 -6.69
CA ASP A 62 16.34 10.45 -6.19
C ASP A 62 15.20 11.31 -5.61
N LYS A 63 15.45 12.60 -5.35
CA LYS A 63 14.50 13.53 -4.72
C LYS A 63 13.95 14.54 -5.72
N THR A 64 13.26 14.02 -6.73
CA THR A 64 12.73 14.79 -7.86
C THR A 64 11.20 14.80 -7.91
N THR A 65 10.63 15.77 -8.59
CA THR A 65 9.19 15.79 -8.95
C THR A 65 8.99 16.27 -10.39
N ARG A 66 7.77 16.13 -10.89
CA ARG A 66 7.36 16.50 -12.24
C ARG A 66 6.51 17.76 -12.21
N ILE A 67 6.87 18.75 -13.01
CA ILE A 67 6.10 19.98 -13.24
C ILE A 67 5.78 20.13 -14.73
N SER A 68 4.73 20.88 -15.06
CA SER A 68 4.33 21.10 -16.47
C SER A 68 5.42 21.84 -17.27
N SER A 69 5.62 21.42 -18.52
CA SER A 69 6.49 22.13 -19.47
C SER A 69 5.85 23.40 -20.05
N GLN A 70 4.53 23.56 -19.93
CA GLN A 70 3.77 24.67 -20.53
C GLN A 70 3.68 25.91 -19.61
N MET A 71 4.31 25.86 -18.44
CA MET A 71 4.33 26.97 -17.50
C MET A 71 5.28 28.07 -17.98
N SER A 72 4.95 29.33 -17.72
CA SER A 72 5.90 30.43 -17.93
C SER A 72 7.15 30.22 -17.09
N GLU A 73 8.29 30.72 -17.57
CA GLU A 73 9.56 30.57 -16.86
C GLU A 73 9.55 31.28 -15.50
N GLU A 74 8.76 32.33 -15.33
CA GLU A 74 8.54 33.02 -14.06
C GLU A 74 7.81 32.09 -13.06
N THR A 75 6.65 31.56 -13.44
CA THR A 75 5.85 30.70 -12.56
C THR A 75 6.58 29.40 -12.25
N LYS A 76 7.29 28.84 -13.23
CA LYS A 76 8.14 27.66 -13.04
C LYS A 76 9.19 27.90 -11.97
N LYS A 77 9.90 29.03 -12.00
CA LYS A 77 10.88 29.41 -10.98
C LYS A 77 10.25 29.57 -9.60
N GLU A 78 9.06 30.17 -9.52
CA GLU A 78 8.33 30.33 -8.26
C GLU A 78 7.92 29.00 -7.65
N VAL A 79 7.38 28.09 -8.47
CA VAL A 79 6.98 26.74 -8.05
C VAL A 79 8.19 25.94 -7.59
N VAL A 80 9.28 25.91 -8.37
CA VAL A 80 10.53 25.23 -7.99
C VAL A 80 11.03 25.76 -6.64
N ARG A 81 11.09 27.09 -6.48
CA ARG A 81 11.53 27.72 -5.23
C ARG A 81 10.63 27.35 -4.05
N CYS A 82 9.31 27.30 -4.26
CA CYS A 82 8.35 26.91 -3.24
C CYS A 82 8.56 25.45 -2.80
N LEU A 83 8.69 24.53 -3.77
CA LEU A 83 8.90 23.10 -3.51
C LEU A 83 10.23 22.86 -2.78
N GLN A 84 11.31 23.50 -3.23
CA GLN A 84 12.63 23.40 -2.61
C GLN A 84 12.65 23.98 -1.18
N ARG A 85 11.94 25.10 -0.95
CA ARG A 85 11.85 25.71 0.39
C ARG A 85 11.09 24.82 1.38
N ASN A 86 10.16 24.01 0.91
CA ASN A 86 9.35 23.10 1.73
C ASN A 86 9.76 21.63 1.51
N ALA A 87 11.04 21.39 1.20
CA ALA A 87 11.55 20.05 0.89
C ALA A 87 11.41 19.05 2.06
N ASP A 88 11.31 19.57 3.29
CA ASP A 88 11.12 18.85 4.55
C ASP A 88 9.70 18.27 4.72
N ILE A 89 8.70 18.78 3.99
CA ILE A 89 7.32 18.28 4.03
C ILE A 89 7.18 16.97 3.23
N PHE A 90 8.11 16.69 2.32
CA PHE A 90 8.05 15.50 1.47
C PHE A 90 8.59 14.25 2.17
N THR A 91 7.93 13.13 1.92
CA THR A 91 8.34 11.81 2.40
C THR A 91 8.98 11.04 1.26
N TRP A 92 10.30 10.88 1.28
CA TRP A 92 11.08 10.21 0.23
C TRP A 92 11.21 8.72 0.51
N THR A 93 11.43 8.38 1.77
CA THR A 93 11.54 7.03 2.28
C THR A 93 10.40 6.70 3.23
N SER A 94 10.28 5.43 3.60
CA SER A 94 9.33 5.05 4.65
C SER A 94 9.76 5.52 6.05
N GLN A 95 11.03 5.88 6.27
CA GLN A 95 11.50 6.41 7.55
C GLN A 95 11.04 7.86 7.74
N ASP A 96 10.95 8.63 6.66
CA ASP A 96 10.52 10.04 6.68
C ASP A 96 9.04 10.21 7.09
N LEU A 97 8.27 9.11 7.10
CA LEU A 97 6.90 9.09 7.62
C LEU A 97 6.90 9.08 9.16
N GLU A 98 7.57 10.05 9.77
CA GLU A 98 7.51 10.26 11.22
C GLU A 98 6.10 10.73 11.56
N GLY A 99 5.27 9.78 12.01
CA GLY A 99 3.93 10.08 12.48
C GLY A 99 3.96 10.98 13.73
N ILE A 100 2.78 11.44 14.14
CA ILE A 100 2.65 12.14 15.41
C ILE A 100 3.03 11.15 16.53
N GLY A 101 4.03 11.52 17.34
CA GLY A 101 4.52 10.66 18.40
C GLY A 101 3.41 10.24 19.38
N PRO A 102 3.44 9.01 19.93
CA PRO A 102 2.36 8.48 20.77
C PRO A 102 2.12 9.29 22.05
N LYS A 103 3.14 10.04 22.52
CA LYS A 103 3.03 10.98 23.65
C LYS A 103 2.13 12.17 23.36
N VAL A 104 1.99 12.56 22.09
CA VAL A 104 1.17 13.69 21.66
C VAL A 104 -0.27 13.24 21.47
N ILE A 105 -0.48 12.16 20.71
CA ILE A 105 -1.81 11.57 20.51
C ILE A 105 -1.68 10.06 20.33
N THR A 106 -2.55 9.32 21.00
CA THR A 106 -2.72 7.87 20.78
C THR A 106 -4.19 7.60 20.55
N HIS A 107 -4.50 6.93 19.44
CA HIS A 107 -5.86 6.50 19.13
C HIS A 107 -6.09 5.06 19.59
N TYR A 108 -7.21 4.83 20.24
CA TYR A 108 -7.64 3.50 20.66
C TYR A 108 -8.86 3.09 19.85
N LEU A 109 -8.79 1.91 19.25
CA LEU A 109 -9.96 1.31 18.60
C LEU A 109 -11.00 0.95 19.67
N LYS A 110 -12.23 1.45 19.50
CA LYS A 110 -13.36 1.04 20.34
C LYS A 110 -13.81 -0.34 19.86
N ILE A 111 -13.41 -1.39 20.55
CA ILE A 111 -13.84 -2.77 20.25
C ILE A 111 -15.02 -3.09 21.16
N ASP A 112 -16.10 -3.64 20.60
CA ASP A 112 -17.24 -4.13 21.39
C ASP A 112 -16.78 -5.27 22.31
N PRO A 113 -16.90 -5.12 23.64
CA PRO A 113 -16.43 -6.12 24.60
C PRO A 113 -17.21 -7.44 24.54
N SER A 114 -18.40 -7.46 23.93
CA SER A 114 -19.18 -8.69 23.73
C SER A 114 -18.61 -9.58 22.62
N ILE A 115 -17.78 -9.02 21.73
CA ILE A 115 -17.21 -9.74 20.60
C ILE A 115 -15.89 -10.40 21.01
N LYS A 116 -15.80 -11.71 20.81
CA LYS A 116 -14.60 -12.48 21.13
C LYS A 116 -13.46 -12.16 20.15
N PRO A 117 -12.22 -11.97 20.63
CA PRO A 117 -11.06 -11.80 19.76
C PRO A 117 -10.87 -12.96 18.79
N VAL A 118 -10.53 -12.62 17.55
CA VAL A 118 -10.32 -13.61 16.47
C VAL A 118 -8.84 -13.69 16.12
N LYS A 119 -8.29 -14.91 16.16
CA LYS A 119 -6.98 -15.23 15.62
C LYS A 119 -7.14 -15.97 14.31
N GLN A 120 -6.99 -15.26 13.19
CA GLN A 120 -7.11 -15.87 11.88
C GLN A 120 -6.00 -16.91 11.66
N LYS A 121 -6.36 -18.04 11.06
CA LYS A 121 -5.39 -19.09 10.70
C LYS A 121 -4.40 -18.53 9.67
N LYS A 122 -3.10 -18.68 9.95
CA LYS A 122 -2.02 -18.26 9.04
C LYS A 122 -2.23 -18.85 7.64
N ARG A 123 -2.24 -17.99 6.63
CA ARG A 123 -2.24 -18.39 5.22
C ARG A 123 -0.85 -18.85 4.78
N HIS A 124 -0.80 -19.91 3.99
CA HIS A 124 0.42 -20.34 3.31
C HIS A 124 0.52 -19.63 1.96
N PHE A 125 1.67 -19.01 1.72
CA PHE A 125 2.02 -18.47 0.41
C PHE A 125 3.19 -19.24 -0.18
N GLY A 126 3.29 -19.22 -1.51
CA GLY A 126 4.46 -19.73 -2.23
C GLY A 126 5.73 -18.92 -1.92
N PRO A 127 6.92 -19.47 -2.22
CA PRO A 127 8.20 -18.89 -1.84
C PRO A 127 8.42 -17.47 -2.40
N GLU A 128 8.00 -17.21 -3.65
CA GLU A 128 8.10 -15.89 -4.27
C GLU A 128 7.29 -14.83 -3.50
N LYS A 129 6.04 -15.16 -3.18
CA LYS A 129 5.14 -14.30 -2.41
C LYS A 129 5.65 -14.06 -0.98
N ASN A 130 6.23 -15.09 -0.35
CA ASN A 130 6.85 -14.95 0.98
C ASN A 130 8.03 -13.97 0.95
N LYS A 131 8.86 -13.97 -0.10
CA LYS A 131 9.95 -13.00 -0.24
C LYS A 131 9.43 -11.56 -0.30
N ILE A 132 8.34 -11.33 -1.02
CA ILE A 132 7.71 -10.00 -1.11
C ILE A 132 7.17 -9.56 0.26
N ILE A 133 6.49 -10.46 0.97
CA ILE A 133 5.98 -10.20 2.31
C ILE A 133 7.13 -9.87 3.26
N GLN A 134 8.19 -10.68 3.26
CA GLN A 134 9.35 -10.50 4.14
C GLN A 134 10.03 -9.15 3.88
N ALA A 135 10.28 -8.81 2.62
CA ALA A 135 10.91 -7.53 2.25
C ALA A 135 10.08 -6.32 2.72
N GLU A 136 8.76 -6.38 2.60
CA GLU A 136 7.89 -5.29 3.08
C GLU A 136 7.84 -5.23 4.61
N VAL A 137 7.79 -6.38 5.29
CA VAL A 137 7.85 -6.45 6.77
C VAL A 137 9.17 -5.90 7.29
N ASP A 138 10.31 -6.30 6.71
CA ASP A 138 11.63 -5.80 7.12
C ASP A 138 11.75 -4.30 6.92
N LYS A 139 11.20 -3.77 5.81
CA LYS A 139 11.14 -2.34 5.54
C LYS A 139 10.31 -1.59 6.59
N LEU A 140 9.13 -2.10 6.92
CA LEU A 140 8.25 -1.49 7.94
C LEU A 140 8.87 -1.57 9.35
N MET A 141 9.56 -2.68 9.66
CA MET A 141 10.26 -2.88 10.93
C MET A 141 11.45 -1.92 11.07
N THR A 142 12.25 -1.79 10.00
CA THR A 142 13.39 -0.85 9.95
C THR A 142 12.94 0.61 10.06
N ALA A 143 11.74 0.93 9.60
CA ALA A 143 11.14 2.25 9.75
C ALA A 143 10.48 2.47 11.13
N GLY A 144 10.40 1.46 12.00
CA GLY A 144 9.74 1.56 13.30
C GLY A 144 8.21 1.63 13.25
N HIS A 145 7.60 1.40 12.09
CA HIS A 145 6.14 1.44 11.91
C HIS A 145 5.41 0.25 12.50
N ILE A 146 6.13 -0.86 12.65
CA ILE A 146 5.64 -2.10 13.24
C ILE A 146 6.67 -2.60 14.25
N GLU A 147 6.21 -3.38 15.21
CA GLU A 147 7.04 -4.05 16.19
C GLU A 147 6.59 -5.50 16.35
N GLU A 148 7.52 -6.36 16.77
CA GLU A 148 7.16 -7.73 17.11
C GLU A 148 6.35 -7.71 18.39
N ILE A 149 5.30 -8.52 18.38
CA ILE A 149 4.40 -8.57 19.49
C ILE A 149 4.09 -10.01 19.85
N GLN A 150 4.16 -10.26 21.15
CA GLN A 150 3.96 -11.59 21.67
C GLN A 150 2.44 -11.80 21.85
N PHE A 151 1.96 -13.06 21.85
CA PHE A 151 0.59 -13.48 22.23
C PHE A 151 -0.55 -12.48 21.94
N PRO A 152 -0.70 -12.08 20.68
CA PRO A 152 -1.80 -11.22 20.30
C PRO A 152 -3.14 -11.91 20.58
N GLU A 153 -4.12 -11.18 21.12
CA GLU A 153 -5.51 -11.63 21.21
C GLU A 153 -6.21 -11.62 19.84
N TRP A 154 -5.89 -10.61 19.02
CA TRP A 154 -6.37 -10.43 17.66
C TRP A 154 -5.25 -10.71 16.66
N LEU A 155 -5.50 -11.55 15.65
CA LEU A 155 -4.52 -11.81 14.59
C LEU A 155 -5.19 -11.75 13.23
N SER A 156 -4.80 -10.77 12.42
CA SER A 156 -5.24 -10.61 11.04
C SER A 156 -4.21 -11.16 10.07
N ASN A 157 -4.68 -11.79 9.00
CA ASN A 157 -3.83 -12.32 7.95
C ASN A 157 -3.31 -11.22 7.02
N VAL A 158 -2.11 -11.45 6.50
CA VAL A 158 -1.60 -10.74 5.33
C VAL A 158 -2.33 -11.21 4.08
N VAL A 159 -2.60 -10.29 3.16
CA VAL A 159 -3.17 -10.53 1.83
C VAL A 159 -2.30 -9.83 0.81
N LEU A 160 -1.98 -10.52 -0.29
CA LEU A 160 -1.27 -9.93 -1.42
C LEU A 160 -2.23 -9.57 -2.53
N VAL A 161 -2.18 -8.31 -2.97
CA VAL A 161 -3.01 -7.79 -4.06
C VAL A 161 -2.12 -7.36 -5.22
N LEU A 162 -2.42 -7.83 -6.42
CA LEU A 162 -1.70 -7.43 -7.63
C LEU A 162 -2.27 -6.10 -8.14
N LYS A 163 -1.41 -5.10 -8.32
CA LYS A 163 -1.79 -3.83 -8.93
C LYS A 163 -1.88 -3.94 -10.46
N PRO A 164 -2.64 -3.05 -11.14
CA PRO A 164 -2.64 -2.93 -12.60
C PRO A 164 -1.26 -2.66 -13.25
N GLY A 165 -0.21 -2.40 -12.47
CA GLY A 165 1.18 -2.28 -12.96
C GLY A 165 2.06 -3.50 -12.66
N GLY A 166 1.48 -4.68 -12.37
CA GLY A 166 2.23 -5.90 -12.07
C GLY A 166 2.91 -5.94 -10.70
N LYS A 167 2.89 -4.84 -9.94
CA LYS A 167 3.47 -4.76 -8.59
C LYS A 167 2.54 -5.36 -7.54
N TRP A 168 3.07 -6.26 -6.71
CA TRP A 168 2.36 -6.77 -5.54
C TRP A 168 2.30 -5.73 -4.42
N ARG A 169 1.18 -5.71 -3.69
CA ARG A 169 1.02 -4.96 -2.45
C ARG A 169 0.64 -5.87 -1.30
N MET A 170 1.28 -5.64 -0.17
CA MET A 170 0.91 -6.25 1.10
C MET A 170 -0.25 -5.47 1.73
N CYS A 171 -1.32 -6.17 2.05
CA CYS A 171 -2.48 -5.66 2.77
C CYS A 171 -2.74 -6.53 4.00
N ILE A 172 -3.47 -6.01 4.98
CA ILE A 172 -3.90 -6.76 6.16
C ILE A 172 -5.42 -6.89 6.11
N ASP A 173 -5.92 -8.11 6.30
CA ASP A 173 -7.35 -8.38 6.35
C ASP A 173 -7.90 -8.08 7.75
N PHE A 174 -8.33 -6.83 7.93
CA PHE A 174 -8.99 -6.38 9.16
C PHE A 174 -10.49 -6.75 9.19
N GLY A 175 -10.98 -7.65 8.33
CA GLY A 175 -12.40 -7.97 8.23
C GLY A 175 -13.05 -8.33 9.56
N ASP A 176 -12.40 -9.12 10.40
CA ASP A 176 -12.95 -9.51 11.72
C ASP A 176 -12.83 -8.40 12.77
N LEU A 177 -11.73 -7.64 12.74
CA LEU A 177 -11.54 -6.48 13.63
C LEU A 177 -12.54 -5.37 13.30
N ASN A 178 -12.77 -5.09 12.02
CA ASN A 178 -13.70 -4.07 11.55
C ASN A 178 -15.15 -4.38 11.92
N LYS A 179 -15.55 -5.66 11.97
CA LYS A 179 -16.87 -6.08 12.47
C LYS A 179 -17.01 -5.85 13.98
N ALA A 180 -15.90 -5.87 14.70
CA ALA A 180 -15.87 -5.70 16.15
C ALA A 180 -15.88 -4.23 16.59
N CYS A 181 -15.56 -3.31 15.67
CA CYS A 181 -15.66 -1.87 15.91
C CYS A 181 -17.08 -1.38 15.62
N PRO A 182 -17.69 -0.54 16.48
CA PRO A 182 -18.93 0.14 16.16
C PRO A 182 -18.71 1.07 14.96
N LYS A 183 -19.72 1.23 14.12
CA LYS A 183 -19.64 2.16 12.98
C LYS A 183 -19.59 3.59 13.51
N ASP A 184 -18.57 4.34 13.13
CA ASP A 184 -18.54 5.76 13.38
C ASP A 184 -19.58 6.47 12.49
N PHE A 185 -20.46 7.25 13.12
CA PHE A 185 -21.44 8.09 12.45
C PHE A 185 -20.87 9.44 12.01
N LEU A 186 -19.55 9.58 12.00
CA LEU A 186 -18.91 10.81 11.54
C LEU A 186 -19.14 10.94 10.04
N PRO A 187 -19.74 12.03 9.56
CA PRO A 187 -19.88 12.24 8.13
C PRO A 187 -18.48 12.36 7.52
N PRO A 188 -18.22 11.76 6.34
CA PRO A 188 -17.01 12.09 5.61
C PRO A 188 -17.05 13.59 5.36
N THR A 189 -16.06 14.34 5.85
CA THR A 189 -15.99 15.79 5.66
C THR A 189 -15.70 16.08 4.19
N THR A 190 -16.73 16.07 3.34
CA THR A 190 -16.65 16.47 1.93
C THR A 190 -17.29 17.84 1.78
N ASN A 191 -16.63 18.88 2.31
CA ASN A 191 -16.67 20.19 1.67
C ASN A 191 -15.45 20.29 0.75
N ARG A 192 -15.51 19.55 -0.36
CA ARG A 192 -14.66 19.80 -1.52
C ARG A 192 -15.61 20.00 -2.70
N PRO A 193 -15.78 21.23 -3.20
CA PRO A 193 -16.52 21.44 -4.43
C PRO A 193 -15.76 20.71 -5.55
N THR A 194 -16.45 19.78 -6.20
CA THR A 194 -16.02 19.24 -7.49
C THR A 194 -16.07 20.38 -8.50
N CYS A 195 -14.91 20.86 -8.93
CA CYS A 195 -14.75 21.53 -10.22
C CYS A 195 -14.62 20.46 -11.30
#